data_AF-A0A2N0R8N8-F1
#
_entry.id   AF-A0A2N0R8N8-F1
#
_cell.length_a   1.000
_cell.length_b   1.000
_cell.length_c   1.000
_cell.angle_alpha   90.00
_cell.angle_beta   90.00
_cell.angle_gamma   90.00
#
_symmetry.space_group_name_H-M   'P 1'
#
loop_
_entity.id
_entity.type
_entity.pdbx_description
1 polymer ?
#
loop_
_entity_poly.entity_id
_entity_poly.type
_entity_poly.pdbx_seq_one_letter_code
_entity_poly.pdbx_strand_id
1 'polypeptide(L)' 'MSSRQNGDLDYMDFIENESKTKSNIDFGKCLDCRKERSSVGWCKDCEINALKDNFKNWTSGNINMDNFIKHT' A
#
# COMPACT_ATOMS: atom_id res chain seq x y z
N MET A 1 -48.17 -1.45 -19.21
CA MET A 1 -47.47 -2.33 -18.25
C MET A 1 -46.00 -2.07 -18.42
N SER A 2 -45.46 -1.11 -17.66
CA SER A 2 -44.11 -0.58 -17.87
C SER A 2 -43.08 -1.59 -17.35
N SER A 3 -42.34 -2.17 -18.29
CA SER A 3 -41.12 -2.93 -18.07
C SER A 3 -40.10 -2.05 -17.33
N ARG A 4 -39.86 -2.35 -16.05
CA ARG A 4 -38.75 -1.77 -15.30
C ARG A 4 -37.45 -2.36 -15.85
N GLN A 5 -36.56 -1.50 -16.31
CA GLN A 5 -35.21 -1.88 -16.71
C GLN A 5 -34.45 -2.25 -15.43
N ASN A 6 -34.05 -3.52 -15.30
CA ASN A 6 -33.22 -4.03 -14.21
C ASN A 6 -31.73 -3.65 -14.37
N GLY A 7 -31.43 -2.47 -14.92
CA GLY A 7 -30.07 -2.07 -15.28
C GLY A 7 -29.22 -1.54 -14.12
N ASP A 8 -29.84 -1.13 -13.01
CA ASP A 8 -29.13 -0.49 -11.89
C ASP A 8 -28.59 -1.49 -10.86
N LEU A 9 -29.19 -2.69 -10.77
CA LEU A 9 -28.72 -3.75 -9.86
C LEU A 9 -27.50 -4.49 -10.44
N ASP A 10 -27.44 -4.65 -11.76
CA ASP A 10 -26.32 -5.31 -12.45
C ASP A 10 -25.02 -4.47 -12.37
N TYR A 11 -25.11 -3.14 -12.25
CA TYR A 11 -23.95 -2.26 -12.13
C TYR A 11 -23.28 -2.33 -10.75
N MET A 12 -24.06 -2.42 -9.68
CA MET A 12 -23.52 -2.55 -8.32
C MET A 12 -22.92 -3.95 -8.09
N ASP A 13 -23.51 -5.01 -8.66
CA ASP A 13 -22.95 -6.36 -8.66
C ASP A 13 -21.62 -6.45 -9.45
N PHE A 14 -21.46 -5.64 -10.50
CA PHE A 14 -20.20 -5.52 -11.24
C PHE A 14 -19.11 -4.84 -10.40
N ILE A 15 -19.42 -3.73 -9.71
CA ILE A 15 -18.50 -3.02 -8.80
C ILE A 15 -18.12 -3.89 -7.58
N GLU A 16 -19.08 -4.65 -7.03
CA GLU A 16 -18.82 -5.60 -5.94
C GLU A 16 -17.94 -6.78 -6.41
N ASN A 17 -18.12 -7.27 -7.63
CA ASN A 17 -17.24 -8.30 -8.19
C ASN A 17 -15.86 -7.74 -8.54
N GLU A 18 -15.75 -6.49 -8.99
CA GLU A 18 -14.47 -5.83 -9.27
C GLU A 18 -13.64 -5.64 -7.98
N SER A 19 -14.31 -5.28 -6.89
CA SER A 19 -13.71 -5.21 -5.56
C SER A 19 -13.45 -6.58 -4.91
N LYS A 20 -14.18 -7.64 -5.28
CA LYS A 20 -13.84 -9.05 -4.98
C LYS A 20 -12.69 -9.58 -5.86
N THR A 21 -12.51 -9.04 -7.08
CA THR A 21 -11.31 -9.21 -7.91
C THR A 21 -10.19 -8.23 -7.54
N LYS A 22 -10.23 -7.62 -6.34
CA LYS A 22 -9.00 -7.38 -5.56
C LYS A 22 -8.41 -8.73 -5.15
N SER A 23 -8.04 -9.45 -6.19
CA SER A 23 -7.10 -10.53 -6.32
C SER A 23 -6.53 -10.97 -4.97
N ASN A 24 -6.83 -12.21 -4.58
CA ASN A 24 -6.10 -12.95 -3.56
C ASN A 24 -4.64 -13.14 -4.01
N ILE A 25 -3.90 -12.05 -4.24
CA ILE A 25 -2.50 -12.09 -4.62
C ILE A 25 -1.74 -12.36 -3.35
N ASP A 26 -1.39 -13.62 -3.19
CA ASP A 26 -0.38 -14.00 -2.23
C ASP A 26 0.98 -13.55 -2.77
N PHE A 27 1.49 -12.44 -2.25
CA PHE A 27 2.85 -12.01 -2.52
C PHE A 27 3.88 -12.87 -1.78
N GLY A 28 3.46 -13.80 -0.93
CA GLY A 28 4.34 -14.63 -0.12
C GLY A 28 5.03 -13.86 1.00
N LYS A 29 5.91 -14.57 1.71
CA LYS A 29 6.65 -14.04 2.86
C LYS A 29 7.96 -13.38 2.42
N CYS A 30 8.33 -12.31 3.12
CA CYS A 30 9.62 -11.66 3.00
C CYS A 30 10.74 -12.60 3.45
N LEU A 31 11.87 -12.60 2.73
CA LEU A 31 13.02 -13.45 3.06
C LEU A 31 13.74 -12.98 4.34
N ASP A 32 13.75 -11.68 4.62
CA ASP A 32 14.49 -11.11 5.74
C ASP A 32 13.72 -11.22 7.07
N CYS A 33 12.44 -10.84 7.08
CA CYS A 33 11.63 -10.76 8.30
C CYS A 33 10.51 -11.80 8.41
N ARG A 34 10.29 -12.63 7.38
CA ARG A 34 9.24 -13.67 7.29
C ARG A 34 7.79 -13.19 7.41
N LYS A 35 7.54 -11.88 7.41
CA LYS A 35 6.19 -11.30 7.34
C LYS A 35 5.67 -11.27 5.90
N GLU A 36 4.37 -11.12 5.73
CA GLU A 36 3.75 -11.01 4.40
C GLU A 36 4.27 -9.78 3.64
N ARG A 37 4.49 -9.96 2.34
CA ARG A 37 4.87 -8.87 1.43
C ARG A 37 3.65 -8.08 1.01
N SER A 38 3.85 -6.79 0.78
CA SER A 38 2.78 -5.89 0.30
C SER A 38 2.68 -5.86 -1.22
N SER A 39 3.76 -6.25 -1.92
CA SER A 39 3.77 -6.44 -3.36
C SER A 39 4.90 -7.38 -3.78
N VAL A 40 5.00 -7.67 -5.08
CA VAL A 40 6.11 -8.45 -5.65
C VAL A 40 7.42 -7.71 -5.39
N GLY A 41 8.29 -8.31 -4.58
CA GLY A 41 9.60 -7.75 -4.24
C GLY A 41 9.59 -6.77 -3.07
N TRP A 42 8.43 -6.38 -2.54
CA TRP A 42 8.35 -5.32 -1.52
C TRP A 42 7.84 -5.84 -0.18
N CYS A 43 8.62 -5.65 0.88
CA CYS A 43 8.17 -5.83 2.25
C CYS A 43 8.07 -4.47 2.94
N LYS A 44 6.84 -4.04 3.26
CA LYS A 44 6.58 -2.75 3.89
C LYS A 44 7.35 -2.58 5.20
N ASP A 45 7.40 -3.63 6.02
CA ASP A 45 8.08 -3.57 7.32
C ASP A 45 9.60 -3.46 7.18
N CYS A 46 10.21 -4.22 6.27
CA CYS A 46 11.65 -4.10 6.00
C CYS A 46 11.98 -2.71 5.44
N GLU A 47 11.18 -2.20 4.51
CA GLU A 47 11.40 -0.89 3.90
C GLU A 47 11.30 0.24 4.93
N ILE A 48 10.28 0.21 5.80
CA ILE A 48 10.13 1.19 6.87
C ILE A 48 11.31 1.14 7.84
N ASN A 49 11.80 -0.05 8.19
CA ASN A 49 12.95 -0.19 9.07
C ASN A 49 14.23 0.35 8.41
N ALA A 50 14.49 0.00 7.14
CA ALA A 50 15.61 0.52 6.38
C ALA A 50 15.57 2.05 6.27
N LEU A 51 14.38 2.61 5.97
CA LEU A 51 14.18 4.05 5.94
C LEU A 51 14.46 4.69 7.31
N LYS A 52 13.94 4.14 8.41
CA LYS A 52 14.20 4.67 9.77
C LYS A 52 15.70 4.67 10.11
N ASP A 53 16.42 3.63 9.72
CA ASP A 53 17.85 3.54 9.99
C ASP A 53 18.66 4.52 9.12
N ASN A 54 18.31 4.64 7.84
CA ASN A 54 18.92 5.63 6.95
C ASN A 54 18.58 7.07 7.35
N PHE A 55 17.37 7.32 7.85
CA PHE A 55 16.88 8.64 8.22
C PHE A 55 17.66 9.27 9.37
N LYS A 56 18.19 8.47 10.31
CA LYS A 56 19.05 8.95 11.40
C LYS A 56 20.24 9.77 10.87
N ASN A 57 20.82 9.32 9.77
CA ASN A 57 22.00 9.93 9.15
C ASN A 57 21.67 10.82 7.94
N TRP A 58 20.39 10.93 7.56
CA TRP A 58 19.98 11.70 6.39
C TRP A 58 20.21 13.19 6.59
N THR A 59 20.66 13.87 5.54
CA THR A 59 20.82 15.33 5.49
C THR A 59 20.53 15.80 4.08
N SER A 60 19.76 16.88 3.96
CA SER A 60 19.53 17.60 2.71
C SER A 60 20.68 18.54 2.34
N GLY A 61 21.64 18.74 3.24
CA GLY A 61 22.65 19.79 3.18
C GLY A 61 22.14 21.15 3.68
N ASN A 62 20.84 21.28 3.98
CA ASN A 62 20.25 22.47 4.59
C ASN A 62 19.94 22.20 6.06
N ILE A 63 20.77 22.77 6.95
CA ILE A 63 20.71 22.56 8.40
C ILE A 63 19.33 22.90 8.98
N ASN A 64 18.67 23.97 8.49
CA ASN A 64 17.37 24.37 8.99
C ASN A 64 16.29 23.34 8.62
N MET A 65 16.32 22.84 7.39
CA MET A 65 15.41 21.78 6.94
C MET A 65 15.68 20.46 7.66
N ASP A 66 16.95 20.11 7.83
CA ASP A 66 17.35 18.88 8.52
C ASP A 66 16.89 18.88 9.97
N ASN A 67 17.04 20.01 10.67
CA ASN A 67 16.57 20.16 12.05
C ASN A 67 15.04 20.06 12.13
N PHE A 68 14.33 20.69 11.20
CA PHE A 68 12.86 20.60 11.15
C PHE A 68 12.40 19.17 10.90
N ILE A 69 13.00 18.48 9.92
CA ILE A 69 12.61 17.12 9.52
C ILE A 69 12.98 16.07 10.59
N LYS A 70 14.12 16.22 11.27
CA LYS A 70 14.58 15.26 12.31
C LYS A 70 13.92 15.44 13.68
N HIS A 71 13.45 16.65 13.98
CA HIS A 71 12.91 17.00 15.31
C HIS A 71 11.41 17.35 15.30
N THR A 72 10.67 16.98 14.24
CA THR A 72 9.20 16.92 14.24
C THR A 72 8.76 15.52 14.65
#